data_AF-A0A7W1B748-F1
#
_entry.id   AF-A0A7W1B748-F1
#
_cell.length_a   1.000
_cell.length_b   1.000
_cell.length_c   1.000
_cell.angle_alpha   90.00
_cell.angle_beta   90.00
_cell.angle_gamma   90.00
#
_symmetry.space_group_name_H-M   'P 1'
#
loop_
_entity.id
_entity.type
_entity.pdbx_description
1 polymer ?
#
loop_
_entity_poly.entity_id
_entity_poly.type
_entity_poly.pdbx_seq_one_letter_code
_entity_poly.pdbx_strand_id
1 'polypeptide(L)'
;MVNERLDAKAPPLAVRVIALAEARTLWEKNPALRGAPLDQDLGPNSVILAPATAWPAGMDAQISLKVGAASKEGPRLSTKESYARFDVVPPFRVLGLTCDEMVNPRITGARCPAKSAVRLSFSTEMERTSYRAAKIQIDGLPLEDHDDTWLSVPATVGRTYTISVGGGLLDIYGQPLIGGRTLAFTTTRERFDPSFEAPTGLLVLDPRYEIPQWVVSTQAIDSMRIQLYQVEPKDYFAYSEYELGHRATPPGKRMLDKVYVVGPRHGANLRVDLRPALGTATGHVIAVATIASSGPHRLDRASARAVAWIQVTRLALSARLDGERINAWVQDITPTKLLEPIASAATTILVEG
;
A
#
# COMPACT_ATOMS: atom_id res chain seq x y z
N MET A 1 20.21 -47.63 4.81
CA MET A 1 20.57 -47.23 3.43
C MET A 1 19.51 -46.25 2.96
N VAL A 2 19.85 -44.96 2.94
CA VAL A 2 19.00 -43.92 2.33
C VAL A 2 19.22 -44.08 0.83
N ASN A 3 18.15 -44.37 0.08
CA ASN A 3 18.22 -44.52 -1.36
C ASN A 3 17.24 -43.53 -1.97
N GLU A 4 17.78 -42.55 -2.68
CA GLU A 4 17.06 -41.39 -3.18
C GLU A 4 16.42 -41.69 -4.55
N ARG A 5 15.16 -41.29 -4.70
CA ARG A 5 14.54 -41.02 -6.00
C ARG A 5 13.55 -39.88 -5.83
N LEU A 6 13.85 -38.76 -6.47
CA LEU A 6 12.87 -37.86 -7.07
C LEU A 6 12.66 -38.27 -8.52
N ASP A 7 11.52 -37.91 -9.11
CA ASP A 7 11.14 -38.05 -10.53
C ASP A 7 12.09 -38.90 -11.35
N ALA A 8 11.63 -40.10 -11.78
CA ALA A 8 12.39 -41.26 -12.25
C ALA A 8 13.57 -41.08 -13.25
N LYS A 9 13.97 -39.86 -13.60
CA LYS A 9 15.09 -39.47 -14.47
C LYS A 9 16.19 -38.63 -13.80
N ALA A 10 16.04 -38.06 -12.60
CA ALA A 10 17.12 -37.27 -11.98
C ALA A 10 18.11 -38.15 -11.18
N PRO A 11 19.43 -37.93 -11.29
CA PRO A 11 20.41 -38.66 -10.48
C PRO A 11 20.23 -38.31 -8.99
N PRO A 12 20.51 -39.26 -8.08
CA PRO A 12 20.45 -39.02 -6.64
C PRO A 12 21.45 -37.92 -6.23
N LEU A 13 21.06 -37.13 -5.24
CA LEU A 13 21.92 -36.14 -4.60
C LEU A 13 23.05 -36.83 -3.83
N ALA A 14 24.26 -36.27 -3.96
CA ALA A 14 25.37 -36.75 -3.18
C ALA A 14 25.19 -36.29 -1.72
N VAL A 15 24.91 -37.23 -0.82
CA VAL A 15 24.69 -36.97 0.62
C VAL A 15 25.71 -37.71 1.48
N ARG A 16 26.04 -37.13 2.64
CA ARG A 16 26.82 -37.79 3.68
C ARG A 16 26.19 -37.54 5.05
N VAL A 17 26.31 -38.53 5.93
CA VAL A 17 25.92 -38.39 7.33
C VAL A 17 27.02 -37.65 8.06
N ILE A 18 26.66 -36.64 8.86
CA ILE A 18 27.60 -35.84 9.64
C ILE A 18 27.26 -35.88 11.12
N ALA A 19 28.26 -35.62 11.96
CA ALA A 19 28.05 -35.46 13.40
C ALA A 19 27.46 -34.08 13.73
N LEU A 20 26.74 -33.98 14.86
CA LEU A 20 26.18 -32.70 15.33
C LEU A 20 27.24 -31.60 15.50
N ALA A 21 28.44 -31.96 15.98
CA ALA A 21 29.54 -31.01 16.12
C ALA A 21 29.93 -30.38 14.78
N GLU A 22 29.99 -31.20 13.71
CA GLU A 22 30.28 -30.70 12.36
C GLU A 22 29.14 -29.84 11.83
N ALA A 23 27.88 -30.26 12.07
CA ALA A 23 26.69 -29.52 11.65
C ALA A 23 26.66 -28.11 12.26
N ARG A 24 26.95 -27.99 13.57
CA ARG A 24 27.04 -26.70 14.26
C ARG A 24 28.08 -25.78 13.62
N THR A 25 29.27 -26.29 13.29
CA THR A 25 30.30 -25.51 12.58
C THR A 25 29.83 -25.04 11.21
N LEU A 26 29.03 -25.83 10.48
CA LEU A 26 28.46 -25.43 9.19
C LEU A 26 27.37 -24.36 9.37
N TRP A 27 26.52 -24.49 10.38
CA TRP A 27 25.46 -23.53 10.67
C TRP A 27 26.01 -22.16 11.10
N GLU A 28 27.05 -22.11 11.94
CA GLU A 28 27.69 -20.86 12.36
C GLU A 28 28.28 -20.05 11.19
N LYS A 29 28.73 -20.75 10.15
CA LYS A 29 29.24 -20.13 8.91
C LYS A 29 28.15 -19.52 8.06
N ASN A 30 26.91 -19.97 8.20
CA ASN A 30 25.77 -19.43 7.45
C ASN A 30 25.17 -18.24 8.23
N PRO A 31 25.24 -17.01 7.71
CA PRO A 31 24.70 -15.84 8.40
C PRO A 31 23.21 -15.97 8.76
N ALA A 32 22.41 -16.60 7.90
CA ALA A 32 20.98 -16.80 8.11
C ALA A 32 20.64 -17.80 9.23
N LEU A 33 21.60 -18.65 9.63
CA LEU A 33 21.43 -19.68 10.66
C LEU A 33 22.18 -19.35 11.96
N ARG A 34 22.96 -18.26 11.98
CA ARG A 34 23.80 -17.92 13.11
C ARG A 34 22.94 -17.59 14.34
N GLY A 35 23.16 -18.32 15.43
CA GLY A 35 22.43 -18.15 16.69
C GLY A 35 21.04 -18.77 16.70
N ALA A 36 20.62 -19.44 15.61
CA ALA A 36 19.37 -20.20 15.62
C ALA A 36 19.51 -21.47 16.48
N PRO A 37 18.50 -21.81 17.30
CA PRO A 37 18.52 -23.00 18.16
C PRO A 37 18.23 -24.30 17.38
N LEU A 38 19.02 -24.59 16.35
CA LEU A 38 18.77 -25.67 15.37
C LEU A 38 18.91 -27.08 15.94
N ASP A 39 19.45 -27.23 17.15
CA ASP A 39 19.68 -28.50 17.81
C ASP A 39 18.74 -28.80 18.97
N GLN A 40 17.86 -27.85 19.35
CA GLN A 40 16.92 -28.05 20.47
C GLN A 40 15.91 -29.16 20.19
N ASP A 41 15.55 -29.36 18.92
CA ASP A 41 14.61 -30.40 18.50
C ASP A 41 15.31 -31.70 18.06
N LEU A 42 16.65 -31.75 18.08
CA LEU A 42 17.39 -32.94 17.69
C LEU A 42 17.44 -33.93 18.86
N GLY A 43 16.54 -34.91 18.83
CA GLY A 43 16.56 -36.05 19.74
C GLY A 43 17.76 -36.99 19.49
N PRO A 44 18.02 -37.95 20.40
CA PRO A 44 19.12 -38.92 20.30
C PRO A 44 19.06 -39.80 19.04
N ASN A 45 17.91 -39.82 18.36
CA ASN A 45 17.64 -40.64 17.19
C ASN A 45 17.67 -39.86 15.87
N SER A 46 18.27 -38.67 15.88
CA SER A 46 18.38 -37.81 14.70
C SER A 46 19.52 -38.24 13.79
N VAL A 47 19.30 -38.19 12.48
CA VAL A 47 20.35 -38.32 11.46
C VAL A 47 20.52 -36.96 10.80
N ILE A 48 21.74 -36.42 10.85
CA ILE A 48 22.07 -35.16 10.18
C ILE A 48 22.70 -35.48 8.85
N LEU A 49 22.09 -34.97 7.79
CA LEU A 49 22.54 -35.14 6.42
C LEU A 49 23.14 -33.82 5.94
N ALA A 50 24.26 -33.91 5.22
CA ALA A 50 24.88 -32.80 4.55
C ALA A 50 25.20 -33.16 3.09
N PRO A 51 25.32 -32.15 2.22
CA PRO A 51 25.81 -32.36 0.87
C PRO A 51 27.22 -32.97 0.90
N ALA A 52 27.42 -34.08 0.19
CA ALA A 52 28.76 -34.63 -0.06
C ALA A 52 29.50 -33.82 -1.14
N THR A 53 28.73 -33.25 -2.07
CA THR A 53 29.14 -32.18 -2.99
C THR A 53 28.05 -31.11 -3.01
N ALA A 54 28.35 -29.90 -3.47
CA ALA A 54 27.35 -28.83 -3.54
C ALA A 54 26.11 -29.30 -4.32
N TRP A 55 24.94 -29.24 -3.69
CA TRP A 55 23.68 -29.56 -4.37
C TRP A 55 23.34 -28.48 -5.40
N PRO A 56 22.64 -28.84 -6.49
CA PRO A 56 22.15 -27.85 -7.45
C PRO A 56 21.33 -26.74 -6.77
N ALA A 57 21.69 -25.49 -7.02
CA ALA A 57 20.96 -24.35 -6.47
C ALA A 57 19.58 -24.19 -7.12
N GLY A 58 18.58 -23.76 -6.36
CA GLY A 58 17.21 -23.52 -6.82
C GLY A 58 16.41 -24.80 -7.07
N MET A 59 16.81 -25.93 -6.49
CA MET A 59 16.10 -27.19 -6.62
C MET A 59 15.18 -27.45 -5.43
N ASP A 60 14.08 -28.15 -5.69
CA ASP A 60 13.23 -28.75 -4.66
C ASP A 60 13.73 -30.18 -4.42
N ALA A 61 14.19 -30.44 -3.20
CA ALA A 61 14.76 -31.72 -2.81
C ALA A 61 13.83 -32.50 -1.90
N GLN A 62 13.89 -33.83 -1.98
CA GLN A 62 13.14 -34.75 -1.15
C GLN A 62 14.07 -35.87 -0.69
N ILE A 63 14.21 -36.04 0.62
CA ILE A 63 14.88 -37.18 1.24
C ILE A 63 13.81 -38.16 1.68
N SER A 64 13.88 -39.40 1.19
CA SER A 64 12.94 -40.47 1.54
C SER A 64 13.60 -41.55 2.41
N LEU A 65 12.95 -41.92 3.50
CA LEU A 65 13.19 -43.15 4.25
C LEU A 65 12.25 -44.23 3.72
N LYS A 66 12.80 -45.18 2.94
CA LYS A 66 12.03 -46.26 2.35
C LYS A 66 11.51 -47.26 3.38
N VAL A 67 10.48 -48.01 3.00
CA VAL A 67 10.03 -49.23 3.72
C VAL A 67 11.20 -50.20 3.86
N GLY A 68 11.30 -50.89 4.99
CA GLY A 68 12.38 -51.84 5.26
C GLY A 68 13.65 -51.19 5.84
N ALA A 69 13.65 -49.89 6.14
CA ALA A 69 14.79 -49.22 6.75
C ALA A 69 14.99 -49.71 8.20
N ALA A 70 16.21 -50.17 8.51
CA ALA A 70 16.58 -50.63 9.84
C ALA A 70 16.79 -49.46 10.81
N SER A 71 16.41 -49.67 12.07
CA SER A 71 16.67 -48.73 13.18
C SER A 71 17.79 -49.24 14.08
N LYS A 72 18.51 -48.32 14.73
CA LYS A 72 19.46 -48.65 15.81
C LYS A 72 18.77 -48.90 17.16
N GLU A 73 17.49 -48.54 17.29
CA GLU A 73 16.72 -48.67 18.54
C GLU A 73 16.09 -50.06 18.72
N GLY A 74 16.01 -50.88 17.66
CA GLY A 74 15.43 -52.20 17.75
C GLY A 74 15.26 -52.89 16.39
N PRO A 75 14.79 -54.16 16.39
CA PRO A 75 14.75 -55.00 15.19
C PRO A 75 13.62 -54.65 14.21
N ARG A 76 12.73 -53.72 14.56
CA ARG A 76 11.60 -53.34 13.72
C ARG A 76 12.07 -52.47 12.55
N LEU A 77 11.75 -52.89 11.34
CA LEU A 77 11.97 -52.12 10.13
C LEU A 77 10.83 -51.11 9.91
N SER A 78 11.12 -50.03 9.19
CA SER A 78 10.07 -49.11 8.74
C SER A 78 9.00 -49.85 7.93
N THR A 79 7.74 -49.66 8.27
CA THR A 79 6.59 -50.30 7.58
C THR A 79 5.94 -49.39 6.54
N LYS A 80 6.33 -48.10 6.51
CA LYS A 80 5.84 -47.09 5.58
C LYS A 80 7.01 -46.23 5.11
N GLU A 81 6.91 -45.70 3.89
CA GLU A 81 7.80 -44.65 3.43
C GLU A 81 7.50 -43.35 4.16
N SER A 82 8.54 -42.65 4.61
CA SER A 82 8.45 -41.27 5.08
C SER A 82 9.42 -40.40 4.29
N TYR A 83 9.17 -39.10 4.24
CA TYR A 83 10.03 -38.17 3.52
C TYR A 83 10.08 -36.81 4.19
N ALA A 84 11.14 -36.07 3.90
CA ALA A 84 11.29 -34.65 4.17
C ALA A 84 11.57 -33.91 2.86
N ARG A 85 10.95 -32.74 2.67
CA ARG A 85 11.21 -31.86 1.53
C ARG A 85 11.89 -30.58 2.00
N PHE A 86 12.75 -30.04 1.16
CA PHE A 86 13.41 -28.76 1.39
C PHE A 86 13.85 -28.17 0.07
N ASP A 87 14.03 -26.85 0.04
CA ASP A 87 14.48 -26.14 -1.15
C ASP A 87 15.94 -25.74 -0.98
N VAL A 88 16.73 -25.92 -2.03
CA VAL A 88 18.08 -25.37 -2.10
C VAL A 88 17.97 -23.96 -2.63
N VAL A 89 18.43 -22.99 -1.85
CA VAL A 89 18.39 -21.56 -2.19
C VAL A 89 18.90 -21.32 -3.63
N PRO A 90 18.15 -20.60 -4.49
CA PRO A 90 18.57 -20.30 -5.85
C PRO A 90 19.77 -19.34 -5.84
N PRO A 91 20.59 -19.31 -6.91
CA PRO A 91 21.71 -18.38 -6.96
C PRO A 91 21.25 -16.92 -6.87
N PHE A 92 21.95 -16.10 -6.09
CA PHE A 92 21.69 -14.65 -6.01
C PHE A 92 21.93 -13.96 -7.36
N ARG A 93 20.86 -13.44 -7.97
CA ARG A 93 20.82 -12.83 -9.31
C ARG A 93 19.85 -11.65 -9.33
N VAL A 94 20.12 -10.73 -10.25
CA VAL A 94 19.14 -9.70 -10.62
C VAL A 94 18.04 -10.34 -11.46
N LEU A 95 16.79 -10.20 -11.03
CA LEU A 95 15.61 -10.65 -11.81
C LEU A 95 15.16 -9.58 -12.79
N GLY A 96 15.36 -8.31 -12.45
CA GLY A 96 14.99 -7.16 -13.26
C GLY A 96 14.60 -5.97 -12.40
N LEU A 97 13.94 -5.01 -13.01
CA LEU A 97 13.30 -3.90 -12.32
C LEU A 97 11.79 -3.95 -12.50
N THR A 98 11.08 -3.40 -11.54
CA THR A 98 9.65 -3.08 -11.59
C THR A 98 9.45 -1.58 -11.45
N CYS A 99 8.35 -1.07 -12.01
CA CYS A 99 7.91 0.30 -11.87
C CYS A 99 6.39 0.33 -12.05
N ASP A 100 5.71 1.20 -11.30
CA ASP A 100 4.25 1.32 -11.34
C ASP A 100 3.55 -0.04 -11.09
N GLU A 101 2.47 -0.35 -11.79
CA GLU A 101 1.74 -1.63 -11.72
C GLU A 101 2.46 -2.85 -12.34
N MET A 102 3.74 -2.72 -12.73
CA MET A 102 4.45 -3.83 -13.36
C MET A 102 4.70 -4.97 -12.36
N VAL A 103 3.97 -6.08 -12.53
CA VAL A 103 4.06 -7.27 -11.67
C VAL A 103 5.34 -8.07 -11.92
N ASN A 104 5.73 -8.23 -13.19
CA ASN A 104 6.88 -9.07 -13.56
C ASN A 104 8.12 -8.21 -13.81
N PRO A 105 9.24 -8.47 -13.11
CA PRO A 105 10.48 -7.72 -13.29
C PRO A 105 11.03 -7.94 -14.71
N ARG A 106 11.64 -6.88 -15.27
CA ARG A 106 12.27 -6.93 -16.60
C ARG A 106 13.70 -6.44 -16.54
N ILE A 107 14.60 -7.12 -17.25
CA ILE A 107 16.00 -6.69 -17.40
C ILE A 107 16.08 -5.55 -18.44
N THR A 108 15.36 -5.66 -19.56
CA THR A 108 15.28 -4.65 -20.62
C THR A 108 13.85 -4.45 -21.10
N GLY A 109 13.60 -3.35 -21.82
CA GLY A 109 12.28 -3.07 -22.40
C GLY A 109 11.20 -2.69 -21.37
N ALA A 110 11.59 -2.41 -20.12
CA ALA A 110 10.70 -1.78 -19.15
C ALA A 110 10.33 -0.37 -19.61
N ARG A 111 9.08 0.04 -19.37
CA ARG A 111 8.56 1.37 -19.68
C ARG A 111 8.04 1.98 -18.39
N CYS A 112 8.76 2.95 -17.85
CA CYS A 112 8.51 3.47 -16.51
C CYS A 112 8.08 4.95 -16.56
N PRO A 113 6.99 5.34 -15.87
CA PRO A 113 6.54 6.73 -15.86
C PRO A 113 7.62 7.68 -15.34
N ALA A 114 7.78 8.84 -15.99
CA ALA A 114 8.63 9.91 -15.47
C ALA A 114 8.25 10.26 -14.03
N LYS A 115 9.26 10.54 -13.19
CA LYS A 115 9.10 10.88 -11.76
C LYS A 115 8.45 9.80 -10.88
N SER A 116 8.27 8.58 -11.38
CA SER A 116 7.94 7.44 -10.52
C SER A 116 9.19 6.88 -9.85
N ALA A 117 9.05 5.78 -9.13
CA ALA A 117 10.17 4.95 -8.70
C ALA A 117 10.34 3.73 -9.63
N VAL A 118 11.57 3.26 -9.77
CA VAL A 118 11.89 1.88 -10.20
C VAL A 118 12.43 1.12 -8.99
N ARG A 119 12.10 -0.16 -8.86
CA ARG A 119 12.64 -1.05 -7.82
C ARG A 119 13.34 -2.22 -8.46
N LEU A 120 14.57 -2.52 -8.05
CA LEU A 120 15.27 -3.72 -8.50
C LEU A 120 14.81 -4.94 -7.69
N SER A 121 14.57 -6.05 -8.38
CA SER A 121 14.20 -7.34 -7.81
C SER A 121 15.35 -8.33 -7.93
N PHE A 122 15.55 -9.13 -6.89
CA PHE A 122 16.59 -10.14 -6.79
C PHE A 122 15.97 -11.51 -6.49
N SER A 123 16.68 -12.60 -6.82
CA SER A 123 16.22 -13.98 -6.59
C SER A 123 16.19 -14.38 -5.12
N THR A 124 16.96 -13.69 -4.29
CA THR A 124 17.04 -13.85 -2.82
C THR A 124 17.16 -12.48 -2.17
N GLU A 125 16.86 -12.40 -0.87
CA GLU A 125 16.99 -11.15 -0.11
C GLU A 125 18.46 -10.72 -0.01
N MET A 126 18.73 -9.45 -0.29
CA MET A 126 20.07 -8.87 -0.25
C MET A 126 20.52 -8.63 1.20
N GLU A 127 21.75 -9.00 1.52
CA GLU A 127 22.37 -8.68 2.81
C GLU A 127 22.60 -7.17 2.92
N ARG A 128 21.88 -6.53 3.84
CA ARG A 128 21.86 -5.06 4.02
C ARG A 128 23.26 -4.48 4.23
N THR A 129 24.13 -5.16 4.98
CA THR A 129 25.49 -4.68 5.25
C THR A 129 26.38 -4.66 4.00
N SER A 130 26.07 -5.50 3.00
CA SER A 130 26.77 -5.55 1.72
C SER A 130 26.37 -4.41 0.77
N TYR A 131 25.23 -3.75 1.01
CA TYR A 131 24.69 -2.70 0.15
C TYR A 131 25.29 -1.32 0.44
N ARG A 132 25.46 -0.52 -0.61
CA ARG A 132 25.78 0.91 -0.58
C ARG A 132 25.06 1.55 -1.77
N ALA A 133 24.50 2.74 -1.59
CA ALA A 133 23.76 3.45 -2.65
C ALA A 133 24.52 3.49 -3.99
N ALA A 134 25.82 3.80 -3.96
CA ALA A 134 26.68 3.85 -5.15
C ALA A 134 26.75 2.54 -5.97
N LYS A 135 26.31 1.40 -5.43
CA LYS A 135 26.27 0.13 -6.16
C LYS A 135 25.04 -0.02 -7.06
N ILE A 136 23.99 0.76 -6.88
CA ILE A 136 22.79 0.67 -7.71
C ILE A 136 22.44 2.09 -8.09
N GLN A 137 22.77 2.49 -9.33
CA GLN A 137 22.60 3.87 -9.79
C GLN A 137 22.17 3.89 -11.25
N ILE A 138 21.50 4.98 -11.63
CA ILE A 138 21.24 5.27 -13.04
C ILE A 138 22.50 5.87 -13.64
N ASP A 139 23.01 5.24 -14.69
CA ASP A 139 24.26 5.62 -15.34
C ASP A 139 24.19 7.07 -15.87
N GLY A 140 25.19 7.87 -15.52
CA GLY A 140 25.32 9.27 -15.97
C GLY A 140 24.44 10.27 -15.23
N LEU A 141 23.78 9.87 -14.14
CA LEU A 141 23.09 10.78 -13.23
C LEU A 141 23.88 10.98 -11.92
N PRO A 142 23.63 12.08 -11.18
CA PRO A 142 24.18 12.25 -9.84
C PRO A 142 23.81 11.08 -8.92
N LEU A 143 24.67 10.80 -7.94
CA LEU A 143 24.42 9.80 -6.92
C LEU A 143 23.10 10.10 -6.21
N GLU A 144 22.20 9.13 -6.20
CA GLU A 144 21.01 9.14 -5.36
C GLU A 144 21.29 8.26 -4.12
N ASP A 145 21.22 8.86 -2.94
CA ASP A 145 21.52 8.17 -1.67
C ASP A 145 20.24 7.52 -1.12
N HIS A 146 20.23 6.19 -1.07
CA HIS A 146 19.10 5.36 -0.65
C HIS A 146 19.56 4.19 0.20
N ASP A 147 18.70 3.75 1.12
CA ASP A 147 18.95 2.62 2.01
C ASP A 147 18.43 1.26 1.48
N ASP A 148 17.96 1.23 0.24
CA ASP A 148 17.34 0.08 -0.42
C ASP A 148 17.46 0.16 -1.96
N THR A 149 16.69 -0.65 -2.68
CA THR A 149 16.87 -0.92 -4.12
C THR A 149 15.95 -0.11 -5.04
N TRP A 150 15.39 1.02 -4.58
CA TRP A 150 14.66 1.94 -5.46
C TRP A 150 15.54 3.07 -5.99
N LEU A 151 15.13 3.60 -7.15
CA LEU A 151 15.71 4.79 -7.78
C LEU A 151 14.59 5.66 -8.33
N SER A 152 14.78 6.98 -8.32
CA SER A 152 13.83 7.91 -8.93
C SER A 152 13.96 7.90 -10.44
N VAL A 153 12.83 7.73 -11.15
CA VAL A 153 12.79 7.80 -12.60
C VAL A 153 12.96 9.24 -13.06
N PRO A 154 13.92 9.55 -13.95
CA PRO A 154 14.15 10.92 -14.43
C PRO A 154 12.95 11.51 -15.18
N ALA A 155 12.82 12.83 -15.15
CA ALA A 155 11.70 13.54 -15.78
C ALA A 155 11.70 13.52 -17.33
N THR A 156 12.82 13.19 -17.97
CA THR A 156 12.96 13.26 -19.44
C THR A 156 12.23 12.09 -20.11
N VAL A 157 11.09 12.38 -20.73
CA VAL A 157 10.25 11.38 -21.42
C VAL A 157 10.89 10.90 -22.72
N GLY A 158 10.75 9.61 -23.02
CA GLY A 158 11.21 8.98 -24.27
C GLY A 158 12.68 8.60 -24.29
N ARG A 159 13.42 8.86 -23.20
CA ARG A 159 14.83 8.49 -23.06
C ARG A 159 14.97 7.10 -22.43
N THR A 160 15.90 6.31 -22.95
CA THR A 160 16.34 5.06 -22.32
C THR A 160 17.46 5.35 -21.34
N TYR A 161 17.33 4.81 -20.13
CA TYR A 161 18.31 4.88 -19.06
C TYR A 161 18.80 3.49 -18.73
N THR A 162 20.08 3.41 -18.34
CA THR A 162 20.73 2.18 -17.91
C THR A 162 20.97 2.24 -16.40
N ILE A 163 20.79 1.13 -15.72
CA ILE A 163 21.15 0.95 -14.31
C ILE A 163 22.27 -0.07 -14.26
N SER A 164 23.40 0.33 -13.68
CA SER A 164 24.50 -0.58 -13.38
C SER A 164 24.44 -1.05 -11.93
N VAL A 165 24.54 -2.38 -11.75
CA VAL A 165 24.64 -3.02 -10.45
C VAL A 165 26.10 -3.35 -10.15
N GLY A 166 26.67 -2.67 -9.17
CA GLY A 166 28.03 -2.82 -8.70
C GLY A 166 28.32 -4.19 -8.08
N GLY A 167 29.61 -4.52 -7.97
CA GLY A 167 30.07 -5.78 -7.39
C GLY A 167 29.98 -5.84 -5.86
N GLY A 168 30.24 -7.03 -5.33
CA GLY A 168 30.34 -7.27 -3.88
C GLY A 168 29.02 -7.15 -3.13
N LEU A 169 27.89 -7.26 -3.82
CA LEU A 169 26.59 -7.51 -3.18
C LEU A 169 26.51 -8.98 -2.81
N LEU A 170 26.00 -9.24 -1.61
CA LEU A 170 25.73 -10.57 -1.08
C LEU A 170 24.23 -10.70 -0.78
N ASP A 171 23.72 -11.93 -0.79
CA ASP A 171 22.42 -12.22 -0.20
C ASP A 171 22.54 -12.60 1.29
N ILE A 172 21.40 -12.77 1.97
CA ILE A 172 21.34 -13.16 3.38
C ILE A 172 21.97 -14.54 3.67
N TYR A 173 22.22 -15.35 2.64
CA TYR A 173 22.89 -16.65 2.73
C TYR A 173 24.39 -16.56 2.44
N GLY A 174 24.91 -15.36 2.14
CA GLY A 174 26.30 -15.09 1.83
C GLY A 174 26.70 -15.40 0.38
N GLN A 175 25.75 -15.63 -0.52
CA GLN A 175 26.02 -15.87 -1.94
C GLN A 175 26.39 -14.55 -2.65
N PRO A 176 27.45 -14.51 -3.45
CA PRO A 176 27.76 -13.34 -4.26
C PRO A 176 26.79 -13.18 -5.43
N LEU A 177 26.49 -11.94 -5.80
CA LEU A 177 25.66 -11.65 -6.97
C LEU A 177 26.32 -12.16 -8.26
N ILE A 178 25.64 -13.03 -9.00
CA ILE A 178 26.12 -13.57 -10.28
C ILE A 178 25.23 -13.13 -11.47
N GLY A 179 25.74 -13.30 -12.69
CA GLY A 179 24.99 -13.04 -13.92
C GLY A 179 25.05 -11.58 -14.38
N GLY A 180 24.09 -11.20 -15.24
CA GLY A 180 24.00 -9.85 -15.82
C GLY A 180 23.70 -8.79 -14.76
N ARG A 181 24.38 -7.64 -14.86
CA ARG A 181 24.33 -6.54 -13.88
C ARG A 181 23.90 -5.21 -14.49
N THR A 182 23.32 -5.25 -15.67
CA THR A 182 22.92 -4.06 -16.42
C THR A 182 21.44 -4.20 -16.74
N LEU A 183 20.66 -3.22 -16.31
CA LEU A 183 19.24 -3.12 -16.62
C LEU A 183 18.98 -1.87 -17.45
N ALA A 184 17.90 -1.89 -18.23
CA ALA A 184 17.49 -0.72 -18.99
C ALA A 184 15.98 -0.52 -18.97
N PHE A 185 15.56 0.74 -18.82
CA PHE A 185 14.17 1.15 -18.93
C PHE A 185 14.05 2.41 -19.80
N THR A 186 12.89 2.60 -20.41
CA THR A 186 12.56 3.81 -21.17
C THR A 186 11.51 4.62 -20.43
N THR A 187 11.79 5.89 -20.20
CA THR A 187 10.88 6.78 -19.50
C THR A 187 9.64 7.06 -20.36
N THR A 188 8.45 6.89 -19.79
CA THR A 188 7.16 7.27 -20.38
C THR A 188 6.64 8.56 -19.74
N ARG A 189 5.47 9.05 -20.18
CA ARG A 189 4.84 10.20 -19.54
C ARG A 189 4.58 9.89 -18.05
N GLU A 190 4.74 10.91 -17.22
CA GLU A 190 4.35 10.87 -15.81
C GLU A 190 2.90 10.38 -15.71
N ARG A 191 2.67 9.48 -14.76
CA ARG A 191 1.36 8.91 -14.50
C ARG A 191 0.88 9.41 -13.15
N PHE A 192 -0.35 9.89 -13.13
CA PHE A 192 -1.06 10.25 -11.92
C PHE A 192 -2.26 9.32 -11.79
N ASP A 193 -2.49 8.81 -10.59
CA ASP A 193 -3.71 8.08 -10.30
C ASP A 193 -4.85 9.07 -10.03
N PRO A 194 -6.06 8.81 -10.57
CA PRO A 194 -7.19 9.70 -10.45
C PRO A 194 -7.73 9.65 -9.02
N SER A 195 -7.73 10.78 -8.35
CA SER A 195 -8.22 10.90 -6.96
C SER A 195 -8.84 12.26 -6.72
N PHE A 196 -9.74 12.33 -5.76
CA PHE A 196 -10.20 13.59 -5.22
C PHE A 196 -10.45 13.47 -3.72
N GLU A 197 -10.39 14.60 -3.05
CA GLU A 197 -10.68 14.76 -1.63
C GLU A 197 -11.63 15.95 -1.47
N ALA A 198 -12.63 15.77 -0.61
CA ALA A 198 -13.52 16.85 -0.20
C ALA A 198 -13.90 16.64 1.27
N PRO A 199 -14.14 17.71 2.04
CA PRO A 199 -14.72 17.58 3.37
C PRO A 199 -16.05 16.81 3.30
N THR A 200 -16.22 15.79 4.14
CA THR A 200 -17.42 14.93 4.23
C THR A 200 -18.11 15.00 5.59
N GLY A 201 -19.31 14.44 5.71
CA GLY A 201 -20.07 14.41 6.96
C GLY A 201 -20.66 15.78 7.32
N LEU A 202 -20.87 16.04 8.62
CA LEU A 202 -21.42 17.32 9.10
C LEU A 202 -20.31 18.36 9.29
N LEU A 203 -20.47 19.50 8.63
CA LEU A 203 -19.50 20.59 8.59
C LEU A 203 -20.17 21.91 8.93
N VAL A 204 -19.48 22.76 9.69
CA VAL A 204 -19.86 24.16 9.90
C VAL A 204 -18.82 25.03 9.20
N LEU A 205 -19.23 25.83 8.22
CA LEU A 205 -18.31 26.73 7.53
C LEU A 205 -17.93 27.92 8.40
N ASP A 206 -16.68 28.35 8.26
CA ASP A 206 -16.18 29.56 8.88
C ASP A 206 -16.96 30.78 8.37
N PRO A 207 -17.57 31.58 9.25
CA PRO A 207 -18.41 32.73 8.88
C PRO A 207 -17.60 33.89 8.27
N ARG A 208 -16.26 33.81 8.24
CA ARG A 208 -15.38 34.81 7.62
C ARG A 208 -15.40 34.79 6.09
N TYR A 209 -15.87 33.70 5.47
CA TYR A 209 -15.92 33.62 4.02
C TYR A 209 -17.08 34.44 3.46
N GLU A 210 -16.78 35.47 2.66
CA GLU A 210 -17.79 36.26 1.94
C GLU A 210 -18.60 35.39 0.96
N ILE A 211 -17.94 34.41 0.35
CA ILE A 211 -18.56 33.39 -0.49
C ILE A 211 -18.44 32.05 0.23
N PRO A 212 -19.54 31.52 0.81
CA PRO A 212 -19.51 30.20 1.43
C PRO A 212 -19.23 29.16 0.34
N GLN A 213 -18.12 28.44 0.50
CA GLN A 213 -17.61 27.55 -0.52
C GLN A 213 -17.27 26.17 0.05
N TRP A 214 -17.57 25.14 -0.72
CA TRP A 214 -17.08 23.78 -0.48
C TRP A 214 -15.93 23.49 -1.44
N VAL A 215 -14.78 23.09 -0.91
CA VAL A 215 -13.55 22.92 -1.69
C VAL A 215 -13.33 21.43 -1.97
N VAL A 216 -13.23 21.08 -3.25
CA VAL A 216 -12.93 19.74 -3.72
C VAL A 216 -11.56 19.76 -4.37
N SER A 217 -10.59 19.08 -3.77
CA SER A 217 -9.24 18.89 -4.30
C SER A 217 -9.26 17.69 -5.23
N THR A 218 -8.76 17.83 -6.46
CA THR A 218 -8.80 16.78 -7.49
C THR A 218 -7.41 16.55 -8.04
N GLN A 219 -7.12 15.35 -8.53
CA GLN A 219 -5.90 15.00 -9.25
C GLN A 219 -6.25 14.02 -10.37
N ALA A 220 -5.72 14.27 -11.57
CA ALA A 220 -5.88 13.39 -12.72
C ALA A 220 -7.34 13.02 -13.07
N ILE A 221 -8.26 13.95 -12.83
CA ILE A 221 -9.68 13.84 -13.15
C ILE A 221 -10.00 14.83 -14.27
N ASP A 222 -10.75 14.43 -15.28
CA ASP A 222 -11.18 15.37 -16.33
C ASP A 222 -12.27 16.30 -15.81
N SER A 223 -13.26 15.70 -15.14
CA SER A 223 -14.44 16.44 -14.67
C SER A 223 -15.10 15.82 -13.44
N MET A 224 -15.67 16.71 -12.62
CA MET A 224 -16.42 16.39 -11.41
C MET A 224 -17.87 16.83 -11.58
N ARG A 225 -18.82 15.95 -11.24
CA ARG A 225 -20.23 16.33 -11.10
C ARG A 225 -20.49 16.74 -9.66
N ILE A 226 -21.01 17.94 -9.48
CA ILE A 226 -21.39 18.52 -8.19
C ILE A 226 -22.91 18.70 -8.16
N GLN A 227 -23.52 18.23 -7.09
CA GLN A 227 -24.93 18.46 -6.80
C GLN A 227 -25.08 19.13 -5.44
N LEU A 228 -25.93 20.16 -5.36
CA LEU A 228 -26.25 20.85 -4.11
C LEU A 228 -27.75 20.76 -3.85
N TYR A 229 -28.11 20.43 -2.61
CA TYR A 229 -29.50 20.31 -2.16
C TYR A 229 -29.73 21.28 -1.01
N GLN A 230 -30.77 22.09 -1.13
CA GLN A 230 -31.29 22.92 -0.05
C GLN A 230 -32.06 22.03 0.92
N VAL A 231 -31.70 22.09 2.20
CA VAL A 231 -32.27 21.28 3.27
C VAL A 231 -32.56 22.12 4.52
N GLU A 232 -33.39 21.58 5.39
CA GLU A 232 -33.67 22.12 6.72
C GLU A 232 -33.15 21.16 7.81
N PRO A 233 -32.89 21.63 9.04
CA PRO A 233 -32.42 20.76 10.13
C PRO A 233 -33.23 19.47 10.35
N LYS A 234 -34.55 19.50 10.09
CA LYS A 234 -35.44 18.33 10.19
C LYS A 234 -35.09 17.21 9.21
N ASP A 235 -34.36 17.51 8.13
CA ASP A 235 -33.96 16.54 7.11
C ASP A 235 -32.71 15.73 7.53
N TYR A 236 -32.10 16.03 8.68
CA TYR A 236 -30.85 15.42 9.12
C TYR A 236 -30.90 13.88 9.21
N PHE A 237 -31.96 13.31 9.79
CA PHE A 237 -32.08 11.86 9.86
C PHE A 237 -32.23 11.21 8.48
N ALA A 238 -32.95 11.86 7.56
CA ALA A 238 -33.04 11.40 6.17
C ALA A 238 -31.70 11.50 5.42
N TYR A 239 -30.82 12.44 5.82
CA TYR A 239 -29.45 12.53 5.34
C TYR A 239 -28.56 11.42 5.89
N SER A 240 -28.68 11.10 7.20
CA SER A 240 -27.96 9.99 7.82
C SER A 240 -28.23 8.66 7.08
N GLU A 241 -29.50 8.36 6.79
CA GLU A 241 -29.90 7.20 6.00
C GLU A 241 -29.33 7.21 4.57
N TYR A 242 -29.14 8.39 3.98
CA TYR A 242 -28.53 8.55 2.66
C TYR A 242 -27.00 8.34 2.68
N GLU A 243 -26.31 8.77 3.74
CA GLU A 243 -24.87 8.48 3.91
C GLU A 243 -24.64 6.99 4.15
N LEU A 244 -25.50 6.33 4.94
CA LEU A 244 -25.46 4.89 5.18
C LEU A 244 -25.85 4.05 3.96
N GLY A 245 -26.37 4.68 2.89
CA GLY A 245 -26.78 4.00 1.67
C GLY A 245 -28.15 3.32 1.74
N HIS A 246 -28.89 3.48 2.83
CA HIS A 246 -30.29 3.03 2.94
C HIS A 246 -31.24 3.87 2.07
N ARG A 247 -30.81 5.05 1.66
CA ARG A 247 -31.54 5.92 0.73
C ARG A 247 -30.73 6.18 -0.55
N ALA A 248 -31.41 6.14 -1.70
CA ALA A 248 -30.78 6.33 -3.00
C ALA A 248 -30.50 7.81 -3.34
N THR A 249 -31.30 8.74 -2.80
CA THR A 249 -31.19 10.19 -3.12
C THR A 249 -31.07 11.03 -1.85
N PRO A 250 -30.32 12.13 -1.87
CA PRO A 250 -30.31 13.09 -0.77
C PRO A 250 -31.73 13.62 -0.46
N PRO A 251 -32.03 13.99 0.79
CA PRO A 251 -33.21 14.77 1.10
C PRO A 251 -33.09 16.22 0.58
N GLY A 252 -34.20 16.96 0.67
CA GLY A 252 -34.28 18.36 0.27
C GLY A 252 -34.50 18.60 -1.23
N LYS A 253 -34.41 19.86 -1.62
CA LYS A 253 -34.62 20.32 -3.00
C LYS A 253 -33.27 20.48 -3.71
N ARG A 254 -33.06 19.80 -4.83
CA ARG A 254 -31.84 19.99 -5.65
C ARG A 254 -31.84 21.38 -6.28
N MET A 255 -30.83 22.17 -5.93
CA MET A 255 -30.65 23.55 -6.41
C MET A 255 -29.54 23.67 -7.45
N LEU A 256 -28.56 22.75 -7.42
CA LEU A 256 -27.48 22.68 -8.41
C LEU A 256 -27.28 21.23 -8.84
N ASP A 257 -27.03 21.04 -10.14
CA ASP A 257 -26.49 19.80 -10.71
C ASP A 257 -25.61 20.19 -11.90
N LYS A 258 -24.30 20.17 -11.72
CA LYS A 258 -23.37 20.71 -12.71
C LYS A 258 -22.10 19.87 -12.80
N VAL A 259 -21.64 19.67 -14.03
CA VAL A 259 -20.32 19.09 -14.32
C VAL A 259 -19.31 20.22 -14.46
N TYR A 260 -18.23 20.14 -13.71
CA TYR A 260 -17.10 21.05 -13.74
C TYR A 260 -15.91 20.35 -14.36
N VAL A 261 -15.32 20.96 -15.39
CA VAL A 261 -14.04 20.49 -15.95
C VAL A 261 -12.93 20.95 -15.03
N VAL A 262 -12.10 20.01 -14.56
CA VAL A 262 -10.99 20.28 -13.63
C VAL A 262 -9.62 20.04 -14.29
N GLY A 263 -9.52 19.06 -15.20
CA GLY A 263 -8.38 18.86 -16.08
C GLY A 263 -7.46 17.68 -15.71
N PRO A 264 -7.03 16.84 -16.68
CA PRO A 264 -6.45 15.52 -16.41
C PRO A 264 -5.00 15.49 -15.93
N ARG A 265 -4.26 16.61 -15.91
CA ARG A 265 -2.79 16.56 -15.83
C ARG A 265 -2.18 16.93 -14.49
N HIS A 266 -2.88 17.66 -13.63
CA HIS A 266 -2.35 18.14 -12.35
C HIS A 266 -3.44 18.28 -11.29
N GLY A 267 -3.02 18.48 -10.04
CA GLY A 267 -3.93 18.77 -8.94
C GLY A 267 -4.67 20.11 -9.14
N ALA A 268 -5.98 20.14 -8.91
CA ALA A 268 -6.79 21.35 -8.99
C ALA A 268 -7.81 21.43 -7.84
N ASN A 269 -8.02 22.64 -7.32
CA ASN A 269 -9.02 22.91 -6.28
C ASN A 269 -10.27 23.52 -6.90
N LEU A 270 -11.34 22.71 -6.97
CA LEU A 270 -12.66 23.17 -7.36
C LEU A 270 -13.34 23.83 -6.15
N ARG A 271 -13.56 25.14 -6.25
CA ARG A 271 -14.29 25.93 -5.25
C ARG A 271 -15.76 26.04 -5.64
N VAL A 272 -16.62 25.32 -4.94
CA VAL A 272 -18.06 25.26 -5.21
C VAL A 272 -18.78 26.33 -4.38
N ASP A 273 -19.37 27.31 -5.04
CA ASP A 273 -20.23 28.33 -4.40
C ASP A 273 -21.54 27.70 -3.89
N LEU A 274 -21.81 27.84 -2.59
CA LEU A 274 -22.98 27.27 -1.92
C LEU A 274 -24.21 28.17 -1.94
N ARG A 275 -24.06 29.46 -2.27
CA ARG A 275 -25.16 30.44 -2.26
C ARG A 275 -26.41 29.99 -3.04
N PRO A 276 -26.32 29.30 -4.20
CA PRO A 276 -27.51 28.81 -4.91
C PRO A 276 -28.38 27.84 -4.10
N ALA A 277 -27.81 27.15 -3.11
CA ALA A 277 -28.49 26.13 -2.31
C ALA A 277 -28.82 26.57 -0.87
N LEU A 278 -28.31 27.71 -0.41
CA LEU A 278 -28.57 28.19 0.96
C LEU A 278 -29.97 28.80 1.14
N GLY A 279 -30.60 29.29 0.06
CA GLY A 279 -31.88 30.00 0.10
C GLY A 279 -31.80 31.40 0.74
N THR A 280 -30.91 31.63 1.71
CA THR A 280 -30.58 32.92 2.33
C THR A 280 -29.06 33.07 2.55
N ALA A 281 -28.61 34.08 3.32
CA ALA A 281 -27.20 34.24 3.67
C ALA A 281 -26.65 33.15 4.63
N THR A 282 -27.53 32.44 5.32
CA THR A 282 -27.22 31.32 6.23
C THR A 282 -28.17 30.15 5.94
N GLY A 283 -27.79 28.93 6.30
CA GLY A 283 -28.64 27.77 6.08
C GLY A 283 -27.86 26.45 6.07
N HIS A 284 -28.52 25.42 5.54
CA HIS A 284 -27.97 24.08 5.43
C HIS A 284 -28.01 23.61 3.97
N VAL A 285 -26.94 22.96 3.54
CA VAL A 285 -26.78 22.43 2.18
C VAL A 285 -26.23 21.01 2.26
N ILE A 286 -26.83 20.07 1.53
CA ILE A 286 -26.13 18.82 1.24
C ILE A 286 -25.36 19.01 -0.07
N ALA A 287 -24.05 18.77 -0.02
CA ALA A 287 -23.18 18.77 -1.19
C ALA A 287 -22.75 17.34 -1.54
N VAL A 288 -22.85 16.99 -2.82
CA VAL A 288 -22.44 15.68 -3.35
C VAL A 288 -21.46 15.91 -4.49
N ALA A 289 -20.26 15.34 -4.38
CA ALA A 289 -19.26 15.32 -5.44
C ALA A 289 -19.08 13.89 -5.96
N THR A 290 -19.06 13.74 -7.28
CA THR A 290 -18.79 12.47 -7.94
C THR A 290 -17.88 12.68 -9.14
N ILE A 291 -17.04 11.70 -9.45
CA ILE A 291 -16.20 11.73 -10.65
C ILE A 291 -17.11 11.53 -11.87
N ALA A 292 -17.11 12.49 -12.80
CA ALA A 292 -17.85 12.39 -14.05
C ALA A 292 -17.01 11.74 -15.16
N SER A 293 -15.70 12.04 -15.21
CA SER A 293 -14.72 11.38 -16.10
C SER A 293 -13.31 11.49 -15.52
N SER A 294 -12.51 10.44 -15.65
CA SER A 294 -11.06 10.39 -15.34
C SER A 294 -10.19 10.26 -16.60
N GLY A 295 -10.79 10.37 -17.79
CA GLY A 295 -10.09 10.24 -19.05
C GLY A 295 -9.44 8.86 -19.19
N PRO A 296 -8.16 8.77 -19.62
CA PRO A 296 -7.47 7.50 -19.81
C PRO A 296 -7.02 6.85 -18.50
N HIS A 297 -7.21 7.49 -17.36
CA HIS A 297 -6.74 7.01 -16.06
C HIS A 297 -7.74 6.02 -15.45
N ARG A 298 -7.24 4.89 -14.93
CA ARG A 298 -8.04 3.82 -14.32
C ARG A 298 -8.57 4.27 -12.97
N LEU A 299 -9.89 4.21 -12.77
CA LEU A 299 -10.54 4.55 -11.52
C LEU A 299 -10.63 3.33 -10.59
N ASP A 300 -10.21 3.50 -9.35
CA ASP A 300 -10.74 2.68 -8.26
C ASP A 300 -12.12 3.23 -7.88
N ARG A 301 -13.15 2.38 -7.96
CA ARG A 301 -14.55 2.78 -7.76
C ARG A 301 -14.89 3.04 -6.29
N ALA A 302 -14.05 2.58 -5.36
CA ALA A 302 -14.29 2.73 -3.93
C ALA A 302 -14.27 4.20 -3.44
N SER A 303 -13.64 5.12 -4.19
CA SER A 303 -13.47 6.54 -3.82
C SER A 303 -14.22 7.52 -4.73
N ALA A 304 -15.27 7.08 -5.43
CA ALA A 304 -15.90 7.88 -6.49
C ALA A 304 -16.92 8.93 -6.02
N ARG A 305 -17.15 9.09 -4.71
CA ARG A 305 -18.20 9.95 -4.15
C ARG A 305 -17.81 10.55 -2.80
N ALA A 306 -18.05 11.84 -2.64
CA ALA A 306 -18.01 12.54 -1.35
C ALA A 306 -19.35 13.21 -1.08
N VAL A 307 -19.79 13.19 0.18
CA VAL A 307 -21.05 13.77 0.62
C VAL A 307 -20.81 14.56 1.90
N ALA A 308 -21.40 15.75 1.99
CA ALA A 308 -21.35 16.56 3.19
C ALA A 308 -22.69 17.23 3.48
N TRP A 309 -23.04 17.34 4.75
CA TRP A 309 -24.02 18.27 5.28
C TRP A 309 -23.31 19.53 5.77
N ILE A 310 -23.50 20.64 5.08
CA ILE A 310 -22.79 21.89 5.31
C ILE A 310 -23.73 22.91 5.92
N GLN A 311 -23.40 23.38 7.12
CA GLN A 311 -24.07 24.49 7.79
C GLN A 311 -23.28 25.78 7.58
N VAL A 312 -23.98 26.81 7.10
CA VAL A 312 -23.49 28.19 7.04
C VAL A 312 -24.26 28.98 8.06
N THR A 313 -23.59 29.40 9.13
CA THR A 313 -24.22 30.02 10.29
C THR A 313 -23.34 31.11 10.89
N ARG A 314 -23.95 31.98 11.68
CA ARG A 314 -23.27 32.95 12.56
C ARG A 314 -23.32 32.53 14.03
N LEU A 315 -23.84 31.33 14.30
CA LEU A 315 -24.09 30.81 15.64
C LEU A 315 -23.15 29.64 15.92
N ALA A 316 -22.51 29.65 17.08
CA ALA A 316 -21.96 28.44 17.70
C ALA A 316 -22.87 27.97 18.83
N LEU A 317 -23.10 26.67 18.91
CA LEU A 317 -23.73 26.02 20.05
C LEU A 317 -22.65 25.23 20.80
N SER A 318 -22.49 25.55 22.08
CA SER A 318 -21.72 24.71 22.99
C SER A 318 -22.69 24.08 23.97
N ALA A 319 -22.51 22.79 24.25
CA ALA A 319 -23.33 22.06 25.20
C ALA A 319 -22.45 21.18 26.09
N ARG A 320 -22.80 21.11 27.37
CA ARG A 320 -22.17 20.23 28.36
C ARG A 320 -23.25 19.41 29.05
N LEU A 321 -23.06 18.10 29.03
CA LEU A 321 -23.84 17.16 29.82
C LEU A 321 -23.24 17.07 31.23
N ASP A 322 -24.09 17.20 32.24
CA ASP A 322 -23.76 17.04 33.65
C ASP A 322 -24.84 16.18 34.32
N GLY A 323 -24.56 14.87 34.43
CA GLY A 323 -25.54 13.87 34.82
C GLY A 323 -26.76 13.87 33.88
N GLU A 324 -27.93 14.19 34.43
CA GLU A 324 -29.20 14.29 33.71
C GLU A 324 -29.48 15.70 33.14
N ARG A 325 -28.53 16.65 33.26
CA ARG A 325 -28.72 18.04 32.83
C ARG A 325 -27.87 18.37 31.61
N ILE A 326 -28.47 19.04 30.63
CA ILE A 326 -27.76 19.63 29.50
C ILE A 326 -27.70 21.15 29.71
N ASN A 327 -26.48 21.67 29.83
CA ASN A 327 -26.22 23.11 29.86
C ASN A 327 -25.73 23.52 28.48
N ALA A 328 -26.51 24.30 27.76
CA ALA A 328 -26.17 24.76 26.42
C ALA A 328 -26.17 26.30 26.35
N TRP A 329 -25.22 26.86 25.62
CA TRP A 329 -25.15 28.29 25.36
C TRP A 329 -24.84 28.55 23.89
N VAL A 330 -25.39 29.66 23.39
CA VAL A 330 -25.25 30.07 21.99
C VAL A 330 -24.42 31.34 21.93
N GLN A 331 -23.44 31.35 21.04
CA GLN A 331 -22.50 32.43 20.84
C GLN A 331 -22.49 32.89 19.39
N ASP A 332 -22.18 34.17 19.19
CA ASP A 332 -21.89 34.73 17.87
C ASP A 332 -20.48 34.32 17.43
N ILE A 333 -20.33 33.81 16.21
CA ILE A 333 -19.03 33.43 15.63
C ILE A 333 -18.56 34.39 14.54
N THR A 334 -19.28 35.49 14.31
CA THR A 334 -18.80 36.54 13.40
C THR A 334 -17.55 37.20 13.97
N PRO A 335 -16.60 37.65 13.12
CA PRO A 335 -15.33 38.22 13.57
C PRO A 335 -15.46 39.40 14.53
N THR A 336 -16.52 40.21 14.37
CA THR A 336 -16.74 41.43 15.15
C THR A 336 -17.33 41.19 16.53
N LYS A 337 -17.91 40.00 16.78
CA LYS A 337 -18.63 39.65 18.01
C LYS A 337 -18.24 38.25 18.51
N LEU A 338 -17.05 37.80 18.17
CA LEU A 338 -16.62 36.43 18.35
C LEU A 338 -16.74 36.00 19.83
N LEU A 339 -17.52 34.95 20.06
CA LEU A 339 -17.86 34.35 21.36
C LEU A 339 -18.79 35.19 22.26
N GLU A 340 -19.35 36.30 21.77
CA GLU A 340 -20.38 37.05 22.50
C GLU A 340 -21.67 36.22 22.64
N PRO A 341 -22.31 36.19 23.83
CA PRO A 341 -23.54 35.42 24.04
C PRO A 341 -24.72 36.04 23.30
N ILE A 342 -25.57 35.19 22.72
CA ILE A 342 -26.78 35.62 22.02
C ILE A 342 -27.99 35.43 22.93
N ALA A 343 -28.47 36.53 23.51
CA ALA A 343 -29.51 36.53 24.55
C ALA A 343 -30.90 36.03 24.07
N SER A 344 -31.15 36.03 22.76
CA SER A 344 -32.45 35.66 22.16
C SER A 344 -32.43 34.32 21.42
N ALA A 345 -31.38 33.51 21.59
CA ALA A 345 -31.30 32.21 20.93
C ALA A 345 -32.23 31.19 21.61
N ALA A 346 -33.11 30.57 20.81
CA ALA A 346 -33.86 29.39 21.23
C ALA A 346 -33.10 28.13 20.79
N THR A 347 -32.97 27.16 21.70
CA THR A 347 -32.37 25.85 21.41
C THR A 347 -33.43 24.75 21.53
N THR A 348 -33.35 23.76 20.65
CA THR A 348 -34.22 22.57 20.69
C THR A 348 -33.32 21.36 20.51
N ILE A 349 -33.52 20.35 21.36
CA ILE A 349 -32.82 19.08 21.26
C ILE A 349 -33.74 18.11 20.54
N LEU A 350 -33.25 17.55 19.42
CA LEU A 350 -33.93 16.50 18.69
C LEU A 350 -33.33 15.16 19.14
N VAL A 351 -34.19 14.23 19.54
CA VAL A 351 -33.81 12.87 19.94
C VAL A 351 -34.47 11.91 18.96
N GLU A 352 -33.68 10.98 18.42
CA GLU A 352 -34.20 9.87 17.62
C GLU A 352 -34.90 8.88 18.54
N GLY A 353 -36.15 8.54 18.22
CA GLY A 353 -37.02 7.67 19.02
C GLY A 353 -37.13 6.27 18.49
#